data_AF-A0A959NB07-F1
#
_entry.id   AF-A0A959NB07-F1
#
_cell.length_a   1.000
_cell.length_b   1.000
_cell.length_c   1.000
_cell.angle_alpha   90.00
_cell.angle_beta   90.00
_cell.angle_gamma   90.00
#
_symmetry.space_group_name_H-M   'P 1'
#
loop_
_entity.id
_entity.type
_entity.pdbx_description
1 polymer ?
#
loop_
_entity_poly.entity_id
_entity_poly.type
_entity_poly.pdbx_seq_one_letter_code
_entity_poly.pdbx_strand_id
1 'polypeptide(L)'
;IFSDEINYRVADFIKQTKKVRKIISNNNEVKKIVEKIKSSESGIIFLGWGNYDNSFYEELIKFSQNSNFPIFTDGTSDLRFTSSDHKNIIVNHSAILQSLRLSPDLILQFGNAPTSKIALEFLNKTKADKFVLNKFGDLKDSSKRKAKVVNVEPSEFLKIAKLNDLNSTKRKSFI
;
A
#
# COMPACT_ATOMS: atom_id res chain seq x y z
N ILE A 1 16.90 -30.85 -16.35
CA ILE A 1 17.37 -29.83 -15.37
C ILE A 1 16.83 -28.44 -15.69
N PHE A 2 17.26 -27.74 -16.76
CA PHE A 2 16.73 -26.40 -17.10
C PHE A 2 15.22 -26.35 -17.44
N SER A 3 14.71 -27.38 -18.14
CA SER A 3 13.28 -27.53 -18.47
C SER A 3 12.41 -27.71 -17.23
N ASP A 4 12.88 -28.51 -16.27
CA ASP A 4 12.12 -28.87 -15.06
C ASP A 4 11.98 -27.68 -14.12
N GLU A 5 13.03 -26.86 -14.02
CA GLU A 5 13.02 -25.62 -13.22
C GLU A 5 12.07 -24.57 -13.81
N ILE A 6 12.05 -24.41 -15.14
CA ILE A 6 11.11 -23.51 -15.82
C ILE A 6 9.67 -23.98 -15.59
N ASN A 7 9.40 -25.28 -15.77
CA ASN A 7 8.08 -25.85 -15.55
C ASN A 7 7.60 -25.66 -14.10
N TYR A 8 8.50 -25.84 -13.12
CA TYR A 8 8.20 -25.60 -11.72
C TYR A 8 7.83 -24.14 -11.44
N ARG A 9 8.61 -23.18 -11.98
CA ARG A 9 8.34 -21.74 -11.83
C ARG A 9 7.02 -21.33 -12.46
N VAL A 10 6.68 -21.88 -13.63
CA VAL A 10 5.40 -21.63 -14.30
C VAL A 10 4.24 -22.20 -13.48
N ALA A 11 4.37 -23.43 -12.98
CA ALA A 11 3.35 -24.05 -12.15
C ALA A 11 3.12 -23.30 -10.84
N ASP A 12 4.20 -22.84 -10.18
CA ASP A 12 4.12 -22.05 -8.96
C ASP A 12 3.47 -20.69 -9.21
N PHE A 13 3.81 -20.02 -10.31
CA PHE A 13 3.13 -18.77 -10.73
C PHE A 13 1.62 -18.99 -10.95
N ILE A 14 1.23 -20.06 -11.64
CA ILE A 14 -0.19 -20.41 -11.84
C ILE A 14 -0.88 -20.68 -10.49
N LYS A 15 -0.22 -21.36 -9.56
CA LYS A 15 -0.75 -21.65 -8.23
C LYS A 15 -0.95 -20.36 -7.41
N GLN A 16 0.04 -19.46 -7.43
CA GLN A 16 -0.03 -18.16 -6.78
C GLN A 16 -1.17 -17.29 -7.35
N THR A 17 -1.30 -17.21 -8.68
CA THR A 17 -2.38 -16.45 -9.32
C THR A 17 -3.76 -17.01 -9.00
N LYS A 18 -3.94 -18.34 -8.96
CA LYS A 18 -5.18 -18.98 -8.52
C LYS A 18 -5.52 -18.66 -7.06
N LYS A 19 -4.53 -18.73 -6.14
CA LYS A 19 -4.71 -18.38 -4.73
C LYS A 19 -5.18 -16.92 -4.58
N VAL A 20 -4.52 -15.99 -5.26
CA VAL A 20 -4.86 -14.57 -5.27
C VAL A 20 -6.28 -14.34 -5.77
N ARG A 21 -6.65 -14.95 -6.91
CA ARG A 21 -8.01 -14.83 -7.45
C ARG A 21 -9.08 -15.31 -6.45
N LYS A 22 -8.81 -16.40 -5.72
CA LYS A 22 -9.71 -16.93 -4.69
C LYS A 22 -9.86 -15.96 -3.50
N ILE A 23 -8.78 -15.30 -3.08
CA ILE A 23 -8.85 -14.30 -2.00
C ILE A 23 -9.68 -13.09 -2.44
N ILE A 24 -9.44 -12.57 -3.65
CA ILE A 24 -10.19 -11.44 -4.21
C ILE A 24 -11.68 -11.79 -4.35
N SER A 25 -11.99 -12.98 -4.90
CA SER A 25 -13.39 -13.41 -5.08
C SER A 25 -14.13 -13.57 -3.76
N ASN A 26 -13.41 -13.94 -2.70
CA ASN A 26 -13.99 -14.17 -1.38
C ASN A 26 -14.02 -12.92 -0.50
N ASN A 27 -13.26 -11.87 -0.86
CA ASN A 27 -13.15 -10.66 -0.06
C ASN A 27 -13.60 -9.43 -0.87
N ASN A 28 -14.91 -9.15 -0.80
CA ASN A 28 -15.55 -7.98 -1.42
C ASN A 28 -14.89 -6.66 -1.03
N GLU A 29 -14.28 -6.57 0.16
CA GLU A 29 -13.61 -5.36 0.62
C GLU A 29 -12.28 -5.13 -0.09
N VAL A 30 -11.47 -6.18 -0.27
CA VAL A 30 -10.23 -6.09 -1.05
C VAL A 30 -10.50 -5.66 -2.48
N LYS A 31 -11.56 -6.19 -3.10
CA LYS A 31 -11.96 -5.81 -4.46
C LYS A 31 -12.30 -4.31 -4.56
N LYS A 32 -13.10 -3.80 -3.61
CA LYS A 32 -13.45 -2.37 -3.55
C LYS A 32 -12.22 -1.47 -3.43
N ILE A 33 -11.23 -1.87 -2.62
CA ILE A 33 -10.00 -1.09 -2.45
C ILE A 33 -9.19 -1.08 -3.75
N VAL A 34 -9.06 -2.22 -4.42
CA VAL A 34 -8.36 -2.27 -5.71
C VAL A 34 -9.04 -1.39 -6.76
N GLU A 35 -10.37 -1.37 -6.80
CA GLU A 35 -11.14 -0.46 -7.67
C GLU A 35 -10.94 1.01 -7.28
N LYS A 36 -10.87 1.32 -5.99
CA LYS A 36 -10.57 2.67 -5.48
C LYS A 36 -9.15 3.11 -5.83
N ILE A 37 -8.15 2.25 -5.73
CA ILE A 37 -6.77 2.52 -6.16
C ILE A 37 -6.74 2.87 -7.64
N LYS A 38 -7.47 2.12 -8.48
CA LYS A 38 -7.49 2.34 -9.93
C LYS A 38 -8.14 3.65 -10.36
N SER A 39 -9.09 4.16 -9.57
CA SER A 39 -9.86 5.38 -9.83
C SER A 39 -9.34 6.60 -9.08
N SER A 40 -8.43 6.42 -8.13
CA SER A 40 -7.81 7.49 -7.36
C SER A 40 -6.77 8.22 -8.21
N GLU A 41 -6.84 9.55 -8.19
CA GLU A 41 -5.89 10.42 -8.90
C GLU A 41 -4.77 10.90 -7.98
N SER A 42 -5.01 10.89 -6.66
CA SER A 42 -4.07 11.41 -5.65
C SER A 42 -4.08 10.55 -4.39
N GLY A 43 -3.62 9.31 -4.53
CA GLY A 43 -3.45 8.40 -3.40
C GLY A 43 -2.14 8.61 -2.67
N ILE A 44 -2.13 8.33 -1.36
CA ILE A 44 -0.92 8.26 -0.54
C ILE A 44 -0.89 6.94 0.23
N ILE A 45 0.33 6.47 0.49
CA ILE A 45 0.59 5.32 1.35
C ILE A 45 1.16 5.84 2.66
N PHE A 46 0.56 5.44 3.78
CA PHE A 46 1.10 5.71 5.11
C PHE A 46 1.67 4.42 5.70
N LEU A 47 2.94 4.43 6.06
CA LEU A 47 3.62 3.29 6.67
C LEU A 47 4.06 3.64 8.09
N GLY A 48 3.31 3.16 9.06
CA GLY A 48 3.69 3.22 10.48
C GLY A 48 4.54 2.03 10.91
N TRP A 49 4.78 1.92 12.22
CA TRP A 49 5.49 0.78 12.79
C TRP A 49 4.75 -0.54 12.55
N GLY A 50 5.49 -1.60 12.22
CA GLY A 50 4.98 -2.96 12.10
C GLY A 50 6.14 -3.95 11.89
N ASN A 51 5.88 -5.22 12.17
CA ASN A 51 6.85 -6.29 11.95
C ASN A 51 6.75 -6.80 10.51
N TYR A 52 7.46 -6.16 9.60
CA TYR A 52 7.50 -6.51 8.18
C TYR A 52 8.88 -7.05 7.78
N ASP A 53 8.90 -8.00 6.85
CA ASP A 53 10.14 -8.50 6.27
C ASP A 53 10.59 -7.65 5.08
N ASN A 54 11.82 -7.89 4.60
CA ASN A 54 12.36 -7.19 3.44
C ASN A 54 11.51 -7.39 2.18
N SER A 55 10.89 -8.57 2.03
CA SER A 55 10.04 -8.87 0.88
C SER A 55 8.80 -7.96 0.83
N PHE A 56 8.19 -7.67 1.99
CA PHE A 56 7.10 -6.70 2.08
C PHE A 56 7.55 -5.31 1.62
N TYR A 57 8.69 -4.82 2.14
CA TYR A 57 9.19 -3.49 1.80
C TYR A 57 9.48 -3.35 0.32
N GLU A 58 10.11 -4.35 -0.31
CA GLU A 58 10.34 -4.37 -1.76
C GLU A 58 9.05 -4.31 -2.57
N GLU A 59 8.04 -5.10 -2.21
CA GLU A 59 6.75 -5.08 -2.91
C GLU A 59 5.97 -3.79 -2.66
N LEU A 60 6.11 -3.17 -1.48
CA LEU A 60 5.50 -1.89 -1.17
C LEU A 60 6.10 -0.76 -2.02
N ILE A 61 7.42 -0.74 -2.19
CA ILE A 61 8.13 0.21 -3.05
C ILE A 61 7.68 0.03 -4.51
N LYS A 62 7.65 -1.21 -5.01
CA LYS A 62 7.17 -1.50 -6.38
C LYS A 62 5.72 -1.06 -6.56
N PHE A 63 4.87 -1.31 -5.56
CA PHE A 63 3.47 -0.88 -5.59
C PHE A 63 3.34 0.64 -5.62
N SER A 64 4.12 1.36 -4.82
CA SER A 64 4.17 2.83 -4.83
C SER A 64 4.61 3.39 -6.18
N GLN A 65 5.61 2.77 -6.81
CA GLN A 65 6.06 3.17 -8.15
C GLN A 65 4.98 2.94 -9.22
N ASN A 66 4.31 1.78 -9.18
CA ASN A 66 3.27 1.46 -10.17
C ASN A 66 1.99 2.31 -10.01
N SER A 67 1.63 2.64 -8.77
CA SER A 67 0.46 3.45 -8.45
C SER A 67 0.73 4.97 -8.49
N ASN A 68 2.01 5.38 -8.54
CA ASN A 68 2.47 6.75 -8.31
C ASN A 68 2.04 7.35 -6.95
N PHE A 69 1.71 6.50 -5.97
CA PHE A 69 1.36 6.96 -4.63
C PHE A 69 2.63 7.07 -3.77
N PRO A 70 2.98 8.24 -3.21
CA PRO A 70 4.15 8.37 -2.35
C PRO A 70 3.96 7.61 -1.04
N ILE A 71 5.06 7.07 -0.49
CA ILE A 71 5.10 6.39 0.80
C ILE A 71 5.55 7.40 1.86
N PHE A 72 4.64 7.79 2.74
CA PHE A 72 4.95 8.53 3.95
C PHE A 72 5.30 7.52 5.04
N THR A 73 6.59 7.40 5.34
CA THR A 73 7.08 6.50 6.38
C THR A 73 7.18 7.25 7.70
N ASP A 74 6.68 6.64 8.77
CA ASP A 74 6.89 7.15 10.12
C ASP A 74 8.36 6.95 10.54
N GLY A 75 8.81 7.73 11.52
CA GLY A 75 10.18 7.67 12.02
C GLY A 75 10.57 6.31 12.61
N THR A 76 9.57 5.50 12.97
CA THR A 76 9.70 4.16 13.58
C THR A 76 9.68 3.01 12.57
N SER A 77 9.60 3.29 11.27
CA SER A 77 9.58 2.27 10.23
C SER A 77 10.99 2.06 9.67
N ASP A 78 11.40 0.79 9.51
CA ASP A 78 12.73 0.40 9.02
C ASP A 78 13.00 0.92 7.60
N LEU A 79 11.94 1.18 6.83
CA LEU A 79 12.00 1.72 5.46
C LEU A 79 12.66 3.11 5.39
N ARG A 80 12.83 3.80 6.52
CA ARG A 80 13.51 5.10 6.57
C ARG A 80 14.95 5.02 6.07
N PHE A 81 15.64 3.91 6.31
CA PHE A 81 17.07 3.76 6.00
C PHE A 81 17.37 3.49 4.52
N THR A 82 16.36 3.19 3.70
CA THR A 82 16.50 2.93 2.26
C THR A 82 15.98 4.07 1.38
N SER A 83 15.60 5.20 1.99
CA SER A 83 14.96 6.33 1.31
C SER A 83 15.84 7.04 0.28
N SER A 84 17.18 7.02 0.45
CA SER A 84 18.13 7.60 -0.51
C SER A 84 18.01 6.99 -1.90
N ASP A 85 17.56 5.75 -1.98
CA ASP A 85 17.57 4.95 -3.20
C ASP A 85 16.22 5.03 -3.95
N HIS A 86 15.20 5.63 -3.32
CA HIS A 86 13.83 5.62 -3.81
C HIS A 86 13.12 6.97 -3.60
N LYS A 87 12.92 7.71 -4.71
CA LYS A 87 12.28 9.04 -4.71
C LYS A 87 10.84 9.07 -4.18
N ASN A 88 10.14 7.94 -4.19
CA ASN A 88 8.75 7.83 -3.74
C ASN A 88 8.64 7.71 -2.20
N ILE A 89 9.75 7.52 -1.48
CA ILE A 89 9.77 7.38 -0.03
C ILE A 89 10.03 8.73 0.61
N ILE A 90 9.12 9.15 1.50
CA ILE A 90 9.17 10.41 2.20
C ILE A 90 9.32 10.16 3.69
N VAL A 91 10.55 10.38 4.18
CA VAL A 91 10.95 10.14 5.58
C VAL A 91 10.66 11.33 6.51
N ASN A 92 10.62 12.55 5.96
CA ASN A 92 10.30 13.76 6.72
C ASN A 92 8.88 14.26 6.41
N HIS A 93 7.91 13.35 6.52
CA HIS A 93 6.52 13.64 6.20
C HIS A 93 5.97 14.80 7.05
N SER A 94 6.45 14.98 8.29
CA SER A 94 5.99 16.07 9.17
C SER A 94 6.32 17.46 8.64
N ALA A 95 7.49 17.67 8.02
CA ALA A 95 7.81 18.95 7.39
C ALA A 95 6.98 19.18 6.12
N ILE A 96 6.79 18.14 5.32
CA ILE A 96 6.04 18.20 4.05
C ILE A 96 4.54 18.44 4.28
N LEU A 97 3.94 17.76 5.26
CA LEU A 97 2.52 17.92 5.60
C LEU A 97 2.19 19.32 6.13
N GLN A 98 3.17 20.03 6.70
CA GLN A 98 3.02 21.41 7.13
C GLN A 98 3.17 22.40 5.97
N SER A 99 4.11 22.15 5.06
CA SER A 99 4.45 23.09 3.99
C SER A 99 3.57 22.93 2.75
N LEU A 100 3.18 21.71 2.40
CA LEU A 100 2.36 21.40 1.24
C LEU A 100 0.90 21.18 1.66
N ARG A 101 -0.01 21.88 0.98
CA ARG A 101 -1.45 21.60 1.07
C ARG A 101 -1.78 20.36 0.25
N LEU A 102 -1.50 19.19 0.82
CA LEU A 102 -1.87 17.92 0.20
C LEU A 102 -3.37 17.64 0.41
N SER A 103 -4.04 17.20 -0.65
CA SER A 103 -5.45 16.84 -0.62
C SER A 103 -5.65 15.48 -1.30
N PRO A 104 -5.15 14.38 -0.70
CA PRO A 104 -5.36 13.07 -1.27
C PRO A 104 -6.83 12.70 -1.29
N ASP A 105 -7.21 11.84 -2.24
CA ASP A 105 -8.54 11.23 -2.30
C ASP A 105 -8.57 9.81 -1.68
N LEU A 106 -7.39 9.21 -1.50
CA LEU A 106 -7.20 7.86 -0.97
C LEU A 106 -5.98 7.78 -0.05
N ILE A 107 -6.14 7.10 1.08
CA ILE A 107 -5.05 6.77 2.01
C ILE A 107 -5.06 5.26 2.25
N LEU A 108 -3.93 4.62 1.95
CA LEU A 108 -3.67 3.23 2.32
C LEU A 108 -2.70 3.23 3.50
N GLN A 109 -3.16 2.80 4.67
CA GLN A 109 -2.32 2.70 5.86
C GLN A 109 -1.90 1.25 6.10
N PHE A 110 -0.60 1.06 6.23
CA PHE A 110 0.04 -0.14 6.75
C PHE A 110 0.70 0.17 8.09
N GLY A 111 0.75 -0.83 8.96
CA GLY A 111 1.29 -0.68 10.31
C GLY A 111 0.39 0.17 11.22
N ASN A 112 0.96 0.54 12.36
CA ASN A 112 0.28 1.32 13.38
C ASN A 112 0.02 2.77 12.94
N ALA A 113 -0.78 3.50 13.71
CA ALA A 113 -0.96 4.94 13.58
C ALA A 113 0.39 5.69 13.58
N PRO A 114 0.46 6.86 12.91
CA PRO A 114 1.60 7.75 13.07
C PRO A 114 1.84 8.13 14.53
N THR A 115 3.11 8.24 14.90
CA THR A 115 3.54 8.83 16.17
C THR A 115 3.56 10.37 16.10
N SER A 116 3.74 10.95 14.92
CA SER A 116 3.75 12.41 14.73
C SER A 116 2.36 13.03 14.90
N LYS A 117 2.26 14.06 15.75
CA LYS A 117 1.05 14.89 15.91
C LYS A 117 0.60 15.52 14.59
N ILE A 118 1.54 15.97 13.76
CA ILE A 118 1.23 16.60 12.47
C ILE A 118 0.57 15.58 11.52
N ALA A 119 1.10 14.36 11.47
CA ALA A 119 0.51 13.29 10.66
C ALA A 119 -0.89 12.93 11.16
N LEU A 120 -1.08 12.81 12.48
CA LEU A 120 -2.40 12.58 13.07
C LEU A 120 -3.39 13.71 12.75
N GLU A 121 -2.97 14.97 12.85
CA GLU A 121 -3.80 16.12 12.48
C GLU A 121 -4.18 16.10 11.00
N PHE A 122 -3.23 15.79 10.12
CA PHE A 122 -3.49 15.64 8.69
C PHE A 122 -4.51 14.54 8.41
N LEU A 123 -4.33 13.35 9.01
CA LEU A 123 -5.27 12.23 8.89
C LEU A 123 -6.65 12.53 9.47
N ASN A 124 -6.73 13.41 10.48
CA ASN A 124 -8.00 13.87 11.05
C ASN A 124 -8.73 14.87 10.16
N LYS A 125 -7.99 15.74 9.46
CA LYS A 125 -8.54 16.84 8.65
C LYS A 125 -8.87 16.42 7.21
N THR A 126 -8.16 15.43 6.68
CA THR A 126 -8.36 14.96 5.30
C THR A 126 -9.77 14.39 5.09
N LYS A 127 -10.29 14.58 3.87
CA LYS A 127 -11.55 13.97 3.42
C LYS A 127 -11.34 12.66 2.66
N ALA A 128 -10.08 12.26 2.44
CA ALA A 128 -9.72 11.04 1.74
C ALA A 128 -10.41 9.80 2.32
N ASP A 129 -10.72 8.85 1.45
CA ASP A 129 -11.09 7.50 1.88
C ASP A 129 -9.85 6.84 2.50
N LYS A 130 -9.97 6.37 3.75
CA LYS A 130 -8.86 5.78 4.49
C LYS A 130 -9.11 4.29 4.72
N PHE A 131 -8.18 3.46 4.25
CA PHE A 131 -8.17 2.02 4.50
C PHE A 131 -6.97 1.65 5.35
N VAL A 132 -7.22 0.94 6.46
CA VAL A 132 -6.17 0.37 7.32
C VAL A 132 -6.09 -1.11 7.01
N LEU A 133 -4.96 -1.54 6.45
CA LEU A 133 -4.72 -2.89 5.96
C LEU A 133 -3.89 -3.66 6.99
N ASN A 134 -4.51 -4.61 7.68
CA ASN A 134 -3.79 -5.44 8.65
C ASN A 134 -4.42 -6.83 8.78
N LYS A 135 -3.64 -7.78 9.30
CA LYS A 135 -4.04 -9.18 9.46
C LYS A 135 -5.12 -9.41 10.53
N PHE A 136 -5.20 -8.55 11.53
CA PHE A 136 -6.00 -8.82 12.73
C PHE A 136 -7.37 -8.15 12.70
N GLY A 137 -7.63 -7.28 11.73
CA GLY A 137 -8.86 -6.51 11.64
C GLY A 137 -9.01 -5.47 12.75
N ASP A 138 -7.91 -5.12 13.44
CA ASP A 138 -7.93 -4.20 14.57
C ASP A 138 -7.70 -2.75 14.13
N LEU A 139 -8.40 -1.81 14.75
CA LEU A 139 -8.22 -0.39 14.47
C LEU A 139 -7.06 0.14 15.32
N LYS A 140 -5.85 0.07 14.77
CA LYS A 140 -4.68 0.76 15.33
C LYS A 140 -4.56 2.17 14.76
N ASP A 141 -5.63 2.94 14.88
CA ASP A 141 -5.73 4.33 14.42
C ASP A 141 -6.24 5.21 15.55
N SER A 142 -5.40 6.13 16.02
CA SER A 142 -5.78 7.14 17.02
C SER A 142 -6.46 8.36 16.39
N SER A 143 -6.63 8.38 15.07
CA SER A 143 -7.36 9.44 14.37
C SER A 143 -8.87 9.36 14.67
N LYS A 144 -9.51 10.53 14.80
CA LYS A 144 -10.96 10.70 15.03
C LYS A 144 -11.80 10.46 13.77
N ARG A 145 -11.16 10.31 12.60
CA ARG A 145 -11.84 10.11 11.30
C ARG A 145 -12.12 8.61 11.13
N LYS A 146 -13.28 8.25 10.57
CA LYS A 146 -13.62 6.86 10.28
C LYS A 146 -12.65 6.29 9.24
N ALA A 147 -11.75 5.42 9.67
CA ALA A 147 -10.98 4.55 8.79
C ALA A 147 -11.72 3.22 8.61
N LYS A 148 -11.64 2.65 7.41
CA LYS A 148 -12.13 1.30 7.17
C LYS A 148 -11.00 0.30 7.40
N VAL A 149 -11.13 -0.51 8.44
CA VAL A 149 -10.18 -1.61 8.68
C VAL A 149 -10.53 -2.77 7.77
N VAL A 150 -9.52 -3.31 7.11
CA VAL A 150 -9.67 -4.41 6.17
C VAL A 150 -8.74 -5.51 6.64
N ASN A 151 -9.34 -6.62 7.05
CA ASN A 151 -8.61 -7.81 7.45
C ASN A 151 -7.99 -8.48 6.22
N VAL A 152 -6.70 -8.24 6.02
CA VAL A 152 -5.88 -8.81 4.97
C VAL A 152 -4.41 -8.77 5.38
N GLU A 153 -3.67 -9.84 5.08
CA GLU A 153 -2.21 -9.85 5.25
C GLU A 153 -1.60 -8.79 4.29
N PRO A 154 -0.88 -7.76 4.80
CA PRO A 154 -0.35 -6.68 3.97
C PRO A 154 0.46 -7.14 2.75
N SER A 155 1.33 -8.14 2.94
CA SER A 155 2.12 -8.72 1.85
C SER A 155 1.25 -9.42 0.80
N GLU A 156 0.16 -10.07 1.21
CA GLU A 156 -0.79 -10.68 0.25
C GLU A 156 -1.59 -9.59 -0.49
N PHE A 157 -1.98 -8.52 0.19
CA PHE A 157 -2.66 -7.38 -0.43
C PHE A 157 -1.82 -6.75 -1.54
N LEU A 158 -0.53 -6.49 -1.30
CA LEU A 158 0.36 -5.91 -2.31
C LEU A 158 0.48 -6.82 -3.55
N LYS A 159 0.60 -8.14 -3.36
CA LYS A 159 0.60 -9.12 -4.45
C LYS A 159 -0.72 -9.09 -5.24
N ILE A 160 -1.85 -8.97 -4.55
CA ILE A 160 -3.19 -8.85 -5.14
C ILE A 160 -3.32 -7.57 -5.98
N ALA A 161 -2.89 -6.43 -5.43
CA ALA A 161 -2.98 -5.15 -6.11
C ALA A 161 -2.14 -5.14 -7.40
N LYS A 162 -0.90 -5.66 -7.34
CA LYS A 162 0.01 -5.78 -8.48
C LYS A 162 -0.55 -6.63 -9.63
N LEU A 163 -1.14 -7.79 -9.33
CA LEU A 163 -1.73 -8.66 -10.35
C LEU A 163 -2.92 -8.04 -11.06
N ASN A 164 -3.62 -7.10 -10.42
CA ASN A 164 -4.73 -6.38 -11.02
C ASN A 164 -4.29 -5.22 -11.94
N ASP A 165 -3.07 -4.71 -11.75
CA ASP A 165 -2.49 -3.70 -12.63
C ASP A 165 -1.94 -4.31 -13.93
N LEU A 166 -1.33 -5.50 -13.85
CA LEU A 166 -0.83 -6.24 -15.02
C LEU A 166 -1.93 -6.62 -16.04
N ASN A 167 -3.17 -6.78 -15.58
CA ASN A 167 -4.32 -7.02 -16.47
C ASN A 167 -4.94 -5.71 -17.03
N SER A 168 -4.44 -4.56 -16.60
CA SER A 168 -4.95 -3.23 -16.97
C SER A 168 -3.97 -2.40 -17.81
N THR A 169 -2.86 -2.99 -18.26
CA THR A 169 -1.83 -2.35 -19.09
C THR A 169 -2.32 -2.06 -20.52
N LYS A 170 -3.33 -1.21 -20.61
CA LYS A 170 -3.58 -0.23 -21.67
C LYS A 170 -3.73 1.12 -20.96
N ARG A 171 -2.68 1.63 -20.34
CA ARG A 171 -2.61 3.04 -19.95
C ARG A 171 -1.49 3.67 -20.79
N LYS A 172 -1.89 4.59 -21.66
CA LYS A 172 -0.98 5.40 -22.48
C LYS A 172 -0.07 6.17 -21.55
N SER A 173 1.24 6.02 -21.74
CA SER A 173 2.24 6.95 -21.27
C SER A 173 1.90 8.33 -21.82
N PHE A 174 1.62 9.29 -20.95
CA PHE A 174 1.66 10.69 -21.36
C PHE A 174 3.13 11.09 -21.38
N ILE A 175 3.59 11.40 -22.60
CA ILE A 175 4.83 12.11 -22.90
C ILE A 175 4.73 13.52 -22.29
#